data_AF-A0A812TJ74-F1
#
_entry.id   AF-A0A812TJ74-F1
#
_cell.length_a   1.000
_cell.length_b   1.000
_cell.length_c   1.000
_cell.angle_alpha   90.00
_cell.angle_beta   90.00
_cell.angle_gamma   90.00
#
_symmetry.space_group_name_H-M   'P 1'
#
loop_
_entity.id
_entity.type
_entity.pdbx_description
1 polymer ?
#
loop_
_entity_poly.entity_id
_entity_poly.type
_entity_poly.pdbx_seq_one_letter_code
_entity_poly.pdbx_strand_id
1 'polypeptide(L)' 'MTRNTACGGGQSDDSLQKLVQLIIIDEVHLLNDDRGAVIETVVARSLRFQETSGQPVRIVALSATLPNYQ' A
#
# COMPACT_ATOMS: atom_id res chain seq x y z
N MET A 1 8.62 -29.95 32.01
CA MET A 1 8.39 -30.21 30.57
C MET A 1 6.87 -30.23 30.41
N THR A 2 6.15 -29.25 29.87
CA THR A 2 6.35 -28.42 28.67
C THR A 2 5.58 -27.10 28.88
N ARG A 3 6.23 -25.93 28.70
CA ARG A 3 5.52 -24.64 28.68
C ARG A 3 4.90 -24.46 27.29
N ASN A 4 3.58 -24.53 27.24
CA ASN A 4 2.78 -24.21 26.07
C ASN A 4 2.73 -22.68 25.93
N THR A 5 3.36 -22.14 24.88
CA THR A 5 3.19 -20.76 24.43
C THR A 5 2.48 -20.80 23.09
N ALA A 6 1.16 -20.89 23.12
CA ALA A 6 0.34 -20.47 21.99
C ALA A 6 0.21 -18.95 22.08
N CYS A 7 1.15 -18.25 21.46
CA CYS A 7 1.05 -16.82 21.21
C CYS A 7 -0.16 -16.57 20.31
N GLY A 8 -1.19 -15.94 20.89
CA GLY A 8 -2.36 -15.48 20.16
C GLY A 8 -2.09 -14.18 19.40
N GLY A 9 -2.78 -14.02 18.27
CA GLY A 9 -3.16 -12.72 17.72
C GLY A 9 -2.13 -12.02 16.82
N GLY A 10 -2.02 -12.46 15.57
CA GLY A 10 -1.27 -11.72 14.54
C GLY A 10 -1.69 -12.04 13.09
N GLN A 11 -2.91 -12.56 12.87
CA GLN A 11 -3.38 -13.01 11.55
C GLN A 11 -4.25 -11.97 10.80
N SER A 12 -4.47 -10.81 11.40
CA SER A 12 -5.44 -9.83 10.85
C SER A 12 -4.86 -8.99 9.72
N ASP A 13 -3.59 -8.59 9.77
CA ASP A 13 -3.05 -7.59 8.83
C ASP A 13 -2.91 -8.09 7.39
N ASP A 14 -2.55 -9.37 7.20
CA ASP A 14 -2.49 -9.99 5.87
C ASP A 14 -3.90 -10.19 5.28
N SER A 15 -4.87 -10.49 6.15
CA SER A 15 -6.28 -10.60 5.76
C SER A 15 -6.83 -9.26 5.27
N LEU A 16 -6.42 -8.14 5.87
CA LEU A 16 -6.81 -6.80 5.44
C LEU A 16 -6.23 -6.45 4.07
N GLN A 17 -4.98 -6.82 3.78
CA GLN A 17 -4.34 -6.56 2.47
C GLN A 17 -5.05 -7.30 1.33
N LYS A 18 -5.56 -8.51 1.57
CA LYS A 18 -6.40 -9.28 0.62
C LYS A 18 -7.73 -8.60 0.27
N LEU A 19 -8.24 -7.76 1.17
CA LEU A 19 -9.51 -7.06 0.99
C LEU A 19 -9.35 -5.76 0.21
N VAL A 20 -8.14 -5.22 0.08
CA VAL A 20 -7.87 -3.97 -0.63
C VAL A 20 -7.80 -4.23 -2.13
N GLN A 21 -8.86 -3.86 -2.86
CA GLN A 21 -8.94 -3.97 -4.32
C GLN A 21 -8.70 -2.64 -5.05
N LEU A 22 -8.73 -1.52 -4.32
CA LEU A 22 -8.58 -0.17 -4.85
C LEU A 22 -7.70 0.64 -3.91
N ILE A 23 -6.66 1.25 -4.46
CA ILE A 23 -5.79 2.21 -3.78
C ILE A 23 -5.95 3.53 -4.51
N ILE A 24 -6.36 4.58 -3.78
CA ILE A 24 -6.45 5.94 -4.29
C ILE A 24 -5.38 6.77 -3.59
N ILE A 25 -4.51 7.40 -4.39
CA ILE A 25 -3.45 8.29 -3.91
C ILE A 25 -3.87 9.70 -4.31
N ASP A 26 -4.27 10.52 -3.36
CA ASP A 26 -4.65 11.93 -3.59
C ASP A 26 -3.43 12.86 -3.40
N GLU A 27 -3.42 14.01 -4.06
CA GLU A 27 -2.37 15.06 -3.92
C GLU A 27 -0.93 14.62 -4.30
N VAL A 28 -0.77 13.79 -5.34
CA VAL A 28 0.55 13.32 -5.84
C VAL A 28 1.49 14.46 -6.30
N HIS A 29 1.03 15.72 -6.43
CA HIS A 29 1.90 16.86 -6.76
C HIS A 29 2.74 17.37 -5.58
N LEU A 30 2.47 16.95 -4.34
CA LEU A 30 3.33 17.23 -3.19
C LEU A 30 4.56 16.27 -3.12
N LEU A 31 4.72 15.36 -4.09
CA LEU A 31 5.80 14.36 -4.12
C LEU A 31 7.22 14.91 -4.29
N ASN A 32 7.39 16.21 -4.56
CA ASN A 32 8.72 16.83 -4.56
C ASN A 32 9.23 17.13 -3.14
N ASP A 33 8.52 16.67 -2.11
CA ASP A 33 8.93 16.65 -0.72
C ASP A 33 9.30 15.20 -0.30
N ASP A 34 10.08 15.00 0.76
CA ASP A 34 10.68 13.71 1.21
C ASP A 34 9.67 12.54 1.41
N ARG A 35 8.37 12.79 1.25
CA ARG A 35 7.26 11.85 1.39
C ARG A 35 7.02 10.96 0.17
N GLY A 36 7.64 11.25 -0.98
CA GLY A 36 7.50 10.43 -2.20
C GLY A 36 7.97 8.97 -2.02
N ALA A 37 9.06 8.76 -1.27
CA ALA A 37 9.59 7.43 -0.99
C ALA A 37 8.60 6.52 -0.21
N VAL A 38 7.72 7.12 0.59
CA VAL A 38 6.69 6.38 1.34
C VAL A 38 5.62 5.84 0.39
N ILE A 39 5.15 6.69 -0.54
CA ILE A 39 4.15 6.28 -1.55
C ILE A 39 4.72 5.20 -2.45
N GLU A 40 5.98 5.34 -2.87
CA GLU A 40 6.69 4.34 -3.67
C GLU A 40 6.80 3.00 -2.93
N THR A 41 7.15 3.03 -1.63
CA THR A 41 7.23 1.83 -0.78
C THR A 41 5.86 1.16 -0.62
N VAL A 42 4.78 1.93 -0.46
CA VAL A 42 3.41 1.42 -0.34
C VAL A 42 2.96 0.76 -1.65
N VAL A 43 3.17 1.43 -2.78
CA VAL A 43 2.82 0.90 -4.11
C VAL A 43 3.64 -0.36 -4.43
N ALA A 44 4.95 -0.35 -4.17
CA ALA A 44 5.82 -1.51 -4.38
C ALA A 44 5.39 -2.73 -3.56
N ARG A 45 4.95 -2.51 -2.31
CA ARG A 45 4.41 -3.58 -1.46
C ARG A 45 3.10 -4.14 -2.02
N SER A 46 2.18 -3.27 -2.44
CA SER A 46 0.90 -3.69 -3.01
C SER A 46 1.06 -4.45 -4.33
N LEU A 47 1.99 -4.05 -5.19
CA LEU A 47 2.33 -4.76 -6.43
C LEU A 47 2.88 -6.15 -6.15
N ARG A 48 3.86 -6.27 -5.25
CA ARG A 48 4.42 -7.56 -4.85
C ARG A 48 3.36 -8.48 -4.23
N PHE A 49 2.45 -7.89 -3.45
CA PHE A 49 1.33 -8.61 -2.87
C PHE A 49 0.36 -9.11 -3.94
N GLN A 50 0.03 -8.29 -4.94
CA GLN A 50 -0.77 -8.70 -6.09
C GLN A 50 -0.11 -9.87 -6.86
N GLU A 51 1.20 -9.84 -7.07
CA GLU A 51 1.94 -10.93 -7.70
C GLU A 51 1.90 -12.23 -6.87
N THR A 52 2.00 -12.11 -5.54
CA THR A 52 2.06 -13.27 -4.63
C THR A 52 0.68 -13.87 -4.36
N SER A 53 -0.34 -13.03 -4.15
CA SER A 53 -1.72 -13.45 -3.83
C SER A 53 -2.57 -13.67 -5.07
N GLY A 54 -2.13 -13.23 -6.25
CA GLY A 54 -2.87 -13.34 -7.52
C GLY A 54 -4.14 -12.49 -7.58
N GLN A 55 -4.35 -11.58 -6.62
CA GLN A 55 -5.52 -10.71 -6.58
C GLN A 55 -5.21 -9.36 -7.22
N PRO A 56 -6.00 -8.91 -8.23
CA PRO A 56 -5.73 -7.66 -8.91
C PRO A 56 -6.06 -6.46 -8.01
N VAL A 57 -5.08 -5.58 -7.82
CA VAL A 57 -5.25 -4.29 -7.11
C VAL A 57 -5.26 -3.18 -8.14
N ARG A 58 -6.29 -2.33 -8.12
CA ARG A 58 -6.35 -1.13 -8.98
C ARG A 58 -5.75 0.04 -8.22
N ILE A 59 -4.78 0.71 -8.82
CA ILE A 59 -4.16 1.90 -8.25
C ILE A 59 -4.57 3.09 -9.10
N VAL A 60 -5.20 4.08 -8.48
CA VAL A 60 -5.61 5.34 -9.10
C VAL A 60 -4.88 6.47 -8.38
N ALA A 61 -4.05 7.20 -9.10
CA ALA A 61 -3.42 8.41 -8.59
C ALA A 61 -4.24 9.63 -9.05
N LEU A 62 -4.70 10.42 -8.09
CA LEU A 62 -5.29 11.72 -8.28
C LEU A 62 -4.19 12.77 -8.00
N SER A 63 -4.05 13.72 -8.91
CA SER A 63 -3.17 14.87 -8.75
C SER A 63 -4.02 16.10 -8.92
N ALA A 64 -3.96 17.07 -8.00
CA ALA A 64 -4.23 18.43 -8.40
C ALA A 64 -3.15 18.85 -9.40
N THR A 65 -3.56 19.01 -10.65
CA THR A 65 -2.76 19.70 -11.65
C THR A 65 -2.52 21.12 -11.15
N LEU A 66 -1.34 21.40 -10.56
CA LEU A 66 -0.83 22.76 -10.62
C LEU A 66 -0.48 23.01 -12.09
N PRO A 67 -1.16 23.94 -12.78
CA PRO A 67 -0.80 24.29 -14.14
C PRO A 67 0.41 25.24 -14.08
N ASN A 68 1.60 24.72 -14.32
CA ASN A 68 2.84 25.49 -14.58
C ASN A 68 3.80 24.48 -15.23
N TYR A 69 3.90 24.32 -16.55
CA TYR A 69 4.37 25.27 -17.58
C TYR A 69 5.52 26.17 -17.12
N GLN A 70 6.72 25.59 -17.09
CA GLN A 70 7.81 26.06 -17.95
C GLN A 70 8.36 24.90 -18.76
#